data_AF-V2ULK0-F1
#
_entry.id   AF-V2ULK0-F1
#
_cell.length_a   1.000
_cell.length_b   1.000
_cell.length_c   1.000
_cell.angle_alpha   90.00
_cell.angle_beta   90.00
_cell.angle_gamma   90.00
#
_symmetry.space_group_name_H-M   'P 1'
#
loop_
_entity.id
_entity.type
_entity.pdbx_description
1 polymer ?
#
loop_
_entity_poly.entity_id
_entity_poly.type
_entity_poly.pdbx_seq_one_letter_code
_entity_poly.pdbx_strand_id
1 'polypeptide(L)'
;MQCFKNAEEISAVSVLDRAFHYGDGCFSTARIRNGQIELEALHLLRLQRGCERLYLNANLAFIQQSIQQLQQHYPQVNGTLKIIISRGDGQRGYSLPAQDADVWVFFYPKAVDDFHYEKIASGVLKQAMGLSMPHLVGIKSLNRLEQVILKKEADAQGWPEALVTDVQGSVVEGVSSNCFILINNEWITPELRYNGVHGVMRAEILARMQQHGISCRQRYVDMEEIAQFQSLFFCNALSPMKIVIQLDARLLDVQACIELFNRLQLNQMH
;
A
#
# COMPACT_ATOMS: atom_id res chain seq x y z
N MET A 1 6.90 -5.28 -20.38
CA MET A 1 6.49 -4.23 -19.42
C MET A 1 6.60 -2.91 -20.17
N GLN A 2 5.50 -2.20 -20.37
CA GLN A 2 5.54 -0.85 -20.95
C GLN A 2 5.66 0.18 -19.83
N CYS A 3 6.37 1.27 -20.11
CA CYS A 3 6.61 2.36 -19.18
C CYS A 3 6.36 3.68 -19.89
N PHE A 4 5.65 4.58 -19.22
CA PHE A 4 5.40 5.93 -19.70
C PHE A 4 5.95 6.94 -18.70
N LYS A 5 6.58 8.00 -19.19
CA LYS A 5 6.92 9.20 -18.42
C LYS A 5 6.13 10.36 -19.02
N ASN A 6 5.29 11.01 -18.22
CA ASN A 6 4.43 12.12 -18.66
C ASN A 6 3.61 11.76 -19.91
N ALA A 7 3.08 10.52 -19.92
CA ALA A 7 2.38 9.93 -21.05
C ALA A 7 3.20 9.75 -22.34
N GLU A 8 4.52 9.71 -22.29
CA GLU A 8 5.34 9.29 -23.44
C GLU A 8 5.98 7.94 -23.15
N GLU A 9 5.89 6.99 -24.07
CA GLU A 9 6.53 5.68 -23.92
C GLU A 9 8.06 5.83 -23.90
N ILE A 10 8.69 5.21 -22.91
CA ILE A 10 10.12 5.29 -22.67
C ILE A 10 10.68 3.94 -22.24
N SER A 11 11.99 3.74 -22.46
CA SER A 11 12.69 2.50 -22.14
C SER A 11 13.82 2.68 -21.12
N ALA A 12 14.11 3.92 -20.72
CA ALA A 12 15.20 4.25 -19.81
C ALA A 12 14.76 5.34 -18.83
N VAL A 13 15.39 5.32 -17.65
CA VAL A 13 15.24 6.38 -16.64
C VAL A 13 16.54 7.17 -16.60
N SER A 14 16.44 8.49 -16.46
CA SER A 14 17.61 9.35 -16.34
C SER A 14 18.40 9.01 -15.08
N VAL A 15 19.72 8.89 -15.22
CA VAL A 15 20.62 8.75 -14.06
C VAL A 15 20.69 10.02 -13.21
N LEU A 16 20.05 11.12 -13.64
CA LEU A 16 19.91 12.37 -12.90
C LEU A 16 18.57 12.46 -12.15
N ASP A 17 17.65 11.51 -12.33
CA ASP A 17 16.36 11.53 -11.66
C ASP A 17 16.55 11.36 -10.15
N ARG A 18 16.03 12.33 -9.38
CA ARG A 18 16.17 12.41 -7.93
C ARG A 18 15.49 11.26 -7.18
N ALA A 19 14.59 10.51 -7.81
CA ALA A 19 14.08 9.24 -7.29
C ALA A 19 15.20 8.24 -7.01
N PHE A 20 16.22 8.16 -7.87
CA PHE A 20 17.36 7.26 -7.66
C PHE A 20 18.34 7.78 -6.62
N HIS A 21 18.57 9.09 -6.57
CA HIS A 21 19.56 9.68 -5.67
C HIS A 21 19.06 9.77 -4.23
N TYR A 22 17.76 10.03 -4.03
CA TYR A 22 17.23 10.40 -2.72
C TYR A 22 15.89 9.74 -2.37
N GLY A 23 15.31 8.94 -3.28
CA GLY A 23 13.92 8.50 -3.14
C GLY A 23 12.95 9.69 -3.10
N ASP A 24 13.28 10.78 -3.81
CA ASP A 24 12.53 12.05 -3.85
C ASP A 24 11.26 11.90 -4.70
N GLY A 25 10.25 11.29 -4.08
CA GLY A 25 9.00 10.97 -4.74
C GLY A 25 8.06 10.12 -3.91
N CYS A 26 6.88 9.88 -4.45
CA CYS A 26 5.87 8.99 -3.89
C CYS A 26 5.34 8.04 -4.97
N PHE A 27 4.63 7.00 -4.55
CA PHE A 27 4.08 6.05 -5.49
C PHE A 27 2.75 5.44 -5.03
N SER A 28 2.07 4.86 -6.01
CA SER A 28 0.91 4.02 -5.81
C SER A 28 1.04 2.75 -6.66
N THR A 29 0.46 1.66 -6.17
CA THR A 29 0.35 0.41 -6.91
C THR A 29 -1.12 0.04 -6.94
N ALA A 30 -1.68 -0.01 -8.14
CA ALA A 30 -3.11 -0.14 -8.37
C ALA A 30 -3.40 -1.33 -9.26
N ARG A 31 -4.54 -1.96 -9.02
CA ARG A 31 -5.08 -2.99 -9.91
C ARG A 31 -5.85 -2.29 -11.03
N ILE A 32 -5.66 -2.75 -12.27
CA ILE A 32 -6.39 -2.24 -13.43
C ILE A 32 -7.15 -3.39 -14.08
N ARG A 33 -8.43 -3.18 -14.36
CA ARG A 33 -9.33 -4.13 -15.01
C ARG A 33 -10.09 -3.43 -16.13
N ASN A 34 -10.01 -3.98 -17.33
CA ASN A 34 -10.67 -3.46 -18.52
C ASN A 34 -10.38 -1.96 -18.74
N GLY A 35 -9.15 -1.53 -18.46
CA GLY A 35 -8.74 -0.13 -18.58
C GLY A 35 -9.22 0.80 -17.47
N GLN A 36 -9.85 0.29 -16.41
CA GLN A 36 -10.31 1.06 -15.25
C GLN A 36 -9.46 0.70 -14.03
N ILE A 37 -8.97 1.72 -13.32
CA ILE A 37 -8.23 1.52 -12.06
C ILE A 37 -9.26 1.19 -10.96
N GLU A 38 -9.14 0.04 -10.31
CA GLU A 38 -9.97 -0.27 -9.14
C GLU A 38 -9.57 0.67 -7.98
N LEU A 39 -10.54 1.26 -7.29
CA LEU A 39 -10.31 2.27 -6.24
C LEU A 39 -9.56 3.53 -6.74
N GLU A 40 -9.80 3.94 -7.99
CA GLU A 40 -9.10 5.05 -8.64
C GLU A 40 -9.06 6.32 -7.79
N ALA A 41 -10.21 6.76 -7.28
CA ALA A 41 -10.32 7.98 -6.49
C ALA A 41 -9.41 7.96 -5.25
N LEU A 42 -9.29 6.81 -4.58
CA LEU A 42 -8.42 6.65 -3.40
C LEU A 42 -6.94 6.65 -3.81
N HIS A 43 -6.60 6.07 -4.96
CA HIS A 43 -5.25 6.11 -5.50
C HIS A 43 -4.82 7.53 -5.90
N LEU A 44 -5.68 8.28 -6.59
CA LEU A 44 -5.43 9.67 -6.96
C LEU A 44 -5.31 10.57 -5.73
N LEU A 45 -6.20 10.43 -4.75
CA LEU A 45 -6.13 11.18 -3.49
C LEU A 45 -4.82 10.90 -2.73
N ARG A 46 -4.36 9.65 -2.70
CA ARG A 46 -3.06 9.30 -2.11
C ARG A 46 -1.91 10.02 -2.83
N LEU A 47 -1.88 9.97 -4.16
CA LEU A 47 -0.82 10.60 -4.95
C LEU A 47 -0.83 12.11 -4.74
N GLN A 48 -2.00 12.75 -4.79
CA GLN A 48 -2.15 14.17 -4.52
C GLN A 48 -1.61 14.55 -3.13
N ARG A 49 -2.01 13.83 -2.08
CA ARG A 49 -1.49 14.05 -0.72
C ARG A 49 0.03 13.86 -0.64
N GLY A 50 0.56 12.86 -1.36
CA GLY A 50 1.99 12.64 -1.48
C GLY A 50 2.69 13.83 -2.16
N CYS A 51 2.12 14.36 -3.23
CA CYS A 51 2.63 15.54 -3.92
C CYS A 51 2.62 16.77 -3.02
N GLU A 52 1.50 17.06 -2.36
CA GLU A 52 1.36 18.18 -1.44
C GLU A 52 2.40 18.13 -0.31
N ARG A 53 2.53 16.98 0.35
CA ARG A 53 3.45 16.77 1.47
C ARG A 53 4.92 16.69 1.07
N LEU A 54 5.21 16.43 -0.20
CA LEU A 54 6.58 16.41 -0.71
C LEU A 54 6.93 17.67 -1.49
N TYR A 55 6.00 18.62 -1.65
CA TYR A 55 6.14 19.82 -2.48
C TYR A 55 6.40 19.50 -3.98
N LEU A 56 5.73 18.48 -4.51
CA LEU A 56 5.80 18.09 -5.93
C LEU A 56 4.65 18.75 -6.69
N ASN A 57 4.93 19.42 -7.80
CA ASN A 57 3.91 19.85 -8.75
C ASN A 57 3.82 18.83 -9.88
N ALA A 58 2.78 18.00 -9.91
CA ALA A 58 2.65 16.93 -10.90
C ALA A 58 1.30 17.01 -11.63
N ASN A 59 1.32 16.85 -12.95
CA ASN A 59 0.10 16.72 -13.73
C ASN A 59 -0.40 15.27 -13.73
N LEU A 60 -1.27 14.94 -12.78
CA LEU A 60 -1.81 13.57 -12.62
C LEU A 60 -2.67 13.11 -13.81
N ALA A 61 -3.09 14.01 -14.72
CA ALA A 61 -3.80 13.64 -15.94
C ALA A 61 -2.95 12.71 -16.85
N PHE A 62 -1.63 12.75 -16.72
CA PHE A 62 -0.74 11.83 -17.44
C PHE A 62 -1.02 10.36 -17.13
N ILE A 63 -1.59 10.03 -15.96
CA ILE A 63 -1.97 8.65 -15.62
C ILE A 63 -3.02 8.12 -16.62
N GLN A 64 -4.10 8.90 -16.82
CA GLN A 64 -5.18 8.50 -17.72
C GLN A 64 -4.73 8.51 -19.18
N GLN A 65 -3.88 9.46 -19.56
CA GLN A 65 -3.30 9.52 -20.91
C GLN A 65 -2.41 8.30 -21.19
N SER A 66 -1.60 7.85 -20.22
CA SER A 66 -0.84 6.59 -20.35
C SER A 66 -1.76 5.36 -20.49
N ILE A 67 -2.88 5.31 -19.76
CA ILE A 67 -3.86 4.22 -19.91
C ILE A 67 -4.49 4.23 -21.30
N GLN A 68 -4.83 5.41 -21.83
CA GLN A 68 -5.35 5.53 -23.20
C GLN A 68 -4.34 5.00 -24.24
N GLN A 69 -3.04 5.24 -24.04
CA GLN A 69 -2.01 4.66 -24.92
C GLN A 69 -1.88 3.14 -24.76
N LEU A 70 -1.99 2.62 -23.54
CA LEU A 70 -2.06 1.17 -23.31
C LEU A 70 -3.24 0.54 -24.05
N GLN A 71 -4.41 1.19 -24.05
CA GLN A 71 -5.61 0.70 -24.73
C GLN A 71 -5.46 0.63 -26.27
N GLN A 72 -4.52 1.36 -26.85
CA GLN A 72 -4.21 1.24 -28.29
C GLN A 72 -3.44 -0.04 -28.62
N HIS A 73 -2.72 -0.61 -27.64
CA HIS A 73 -1.83 -1.77 -27.82
C HIS A 73 -2.39 -3.05 -27.21
N TYR A 74 -3.29 -2.95 -26.24
CA TYR A 74 -3.90 -4.08 -25.55
C TYR A 74 -5.41 -4.12 -25.76
N PRO A 75 -5.97 -5.23 -26.27
CA PRO A 75 -7.43 -5.41 -26.38
C PRO A 75 -8.14 -5.26 -25.04
N GLN A 76 -7.48 -5.69 -23.95
CA GLN A 76 -7.92 -5.47 -22.58
C GLN A 76 -6.72 -5.08 -21.72
N VAL A 77 -6.77 -3.90 -21.10
CA VAL A 77 -5.75 -3.47 -20.14
C VAL A 77 -6.10 -4.05 -18.78
N ASN A 78 -5.56 -5.25 -18.51
CA ASN A 78 -5.70 -5.98 -17.26
C ASN A 78 -4.31 -6.18 -16.62
N GLY A 79 -4.21 -5.92 -15.31
CA GLY A 79 -3.01 -6.23 -14.55
C GLY A 79 -2.76 -5.25 -13.40
N THR A 80 -1.52 -4.78 -13.30
CA THR A 80 -1.08 -3.87 -12.24
C THR A 80 -0.42 -2.65 -12.85
N LEU A 81 -0.82 -1.46 -12.36
CA LEU A 81 -0.12 -0.20 -12.60
C LEU A 81 0.71 0.15 -11.37
N LYS A 82 2.00 0.39 -11.57
CA LYS A 82 2.82 1.10 -10.59
C LYS A 82 2.98 2.53 -11.08
N ILE A 83 2.43 3.47 -10.33
CA ILE A 83 2.47 4.89 -10.64
C ILE A 83 3.47 5.54 -9.70
N ILE A 84 4.52 6.16 -10.23
CA ILE A 84 5.54 6.88 -9.46
C ILE A 84 5.45 8.36 -9.82
N ILE A 85 5.50 9.23 -8.81
CA ILE A 85 5.74 10.65 -8.98
C ILE A 85 7.16 10.89 -8.49
N SER A 86 8.09 11.19 -9.40
CA SER A 86 9.45 11.60 -9.04
C SER A 86 9.58 13.11 -9.16
N ARG A 87 10.47 13.73 -8.39
CA ARG A 87 10.83 15.15 -8.62
C ARG A 87 11.45 15.40 -10.00
N GLY A 88 11.82 14.34 -10.71
CA GLY A 88 12.52 14.40 -11.99
C GLY A 88 14.01 14.68 -11.82
N ASP A 89 14.63 15.08 -12.92
CA ASP A 89 16.05 15.32 -13.01
C ASP A 89 16.49 16.53 -12.17
N GLY A 90 17.68 16.49 -11.58
CA GLY A 90 18.19 17.64 -10.84
C GLY A 90 19.68 17.60 -10.58
N GLN A 91 20.20 18.74 -10.15
CA GLN A 91 21.59 18.86 -9.69
C GLN A 91 21.79 18.16 -8.34
N ARG A 92 23.06 17.92 -7.99
CA ARG A 92 23.44 17.33 -6.71
C ARG A 92 23.06 18.24 -5.54
N GLY A 93 22.73 17.63 -4.40
CA GLY A 93 22.32 18.31 -3.18
C GLY A 93 20.81 18.22 -2.93
N TYR A 94 20.41 18.74 -1.77
CA TYR A 94 19.04 18.58 -1.26
C TYR A 94 18.09 19.73 -1.64
N SER A 95 18.59 20.81 -2.25
CA SER A 95 17.75 21.91 -2.75
C SER A 95 16.75 21.40 -3.78
N LEU A 96 15.50 21.87 -3.67
CA LEU A 96 14.43 21.49 -4.57
C LEU A 96 14.58 22.25 -5.91
N PRO A 97 14.65 21.57 -7.07
CA PRO A 97 14.59 22.24 -8.36
C PRO A 97 13.23 22.92 -8.60
N ALA A 98 13.25 24.04 -9.32
CA ALA A 98 12.05 24.74 -9.76
C ALA A 98 11.55 24.15 -11.08
N GLN A 99 10.97 22.96 -11.02
CA GLN A 99 10.39 22.26 -12.17
C GLN A 99 9.21 21.39 -11.73
N ASP A 100 8.41 20.97 -12.71
CA ASP A 100 7.35 20.00 -12.49
C ASP A 100 7.93 18.60 -12.25
N ALA A 101 7.24 17.84 -11.41
CA ALA A 101 7.52 16.46 -11.10
C ALA A 101 7.05 15.56 -12.25
N ASP A 102 7.79 14.47 -12.48
CA ASP A 102 7.49 13.50 -13.52
C ASP A 102 6.50 12.45 -13.03
N VAL A 103 5.52 12.13 -13.88
CA VAL A 103 4.54 11.06 -13.64
C VAL A 103 4.92 9.84 -14.45
N TRP A 104 5.25 8.76 -13.77
CA TRP A 104 5.65 7.50 -14.36
C TRP A 104 4.56 6.45 -14.21
N VAL A 105 4.23 5.74 -15.28
CA VAL A 105 3.28 4.63 -15.27
C VAL A 105 3.96 3.38 -15.80
N PHE A 106 4.16 2.40 -14.93
CA PHE A 106 4.68 1.08 -15.27
C PHE A 106 3.53 0.08 -15.32
N PHE A 107 3.35 -0.55 -16.48
CA PHE A 107 2.29 -1.55 -16.68
C PHE A 107 2.83 -2.98 -16.67
N TYR A 108 2.27 -3.78 -15.76
CA TYR A 108 2.52 -5.20 -15.61
C TYR A 108 1.26 -5.96 -16.03
N PRO A 109 1.16 -6.41 -17.30
CA PRO A 109 -0.01 -7.13 -17.77
C PRO A 109 -0.16 -8.46 -17.03
N LYS A 110 -1.39 -8.75 -16.58
CA LYS A 110 -1.74 -10.00 -15.91
C LYS A 110 -3.25 -10.24 -16.08
N ALA A 111 -3.67 -11.51 -16.13
CA ALA A 111 -5.08 -11.83 -15.94
C ALA A 111 -5.57 -11.33 -14.57
N VAL A 112 -6.83 -10.90 -14.53
CA VAL A 112 -7.45 -10.27 -13.36
C VAL A 112 -8.81 -10.93 -13.13
N ASP A 113 -8.89 -11.75 -12.09
CA ASP A 113 -10.13 -12.39 -11.62
C ASP A 113 -10.77 -11.60 -10.47
N ASP A 114 -11.93 -12.02 -9.97
CA ASP A 114 -12.45 -11.43 -8.73
C ASP A 114 -11.49 -11.66 -7.56
N PHE A 115 -11.52 -10.76 -6.58
CA PHE A 115 -10.69 -10.94 -5.40
C PHE A 115 -11.17 -12.13 -4.58
N HIS A 116 -10.22 -12.82 -3.96
CA HIS A 116 -10.45 -13.81 -2.94
C HIS A 116 -9.61 -13.45 -1.71
N TYR A 117 -10.05 -13.91 -0.55
CA TYR A 117 -9.17 -13.89 0.61
C TYR A 117 -8.14 -15.01 0.50
N GLU A 118 -6.96 -14.76 1.05
CA GLU A 118 -5.90 -15.76 1.21
C GLU A 118 -5.81 -16.17 2.68
N LYS A 119 -5.33 -17.38 2.97
CA LYS A 119 -5.01 -17.83 4.34
C LYS A 119 -3.50 -18.03 4.44
N ILE A 120 -2.87 -17.40 5.41
CA ILE A 120 -1.40 -17.40 5.55
C ILE A 120 -0.97 -17.70 6.98
N ALA A 121 0.18 -18.35 7.12
CA ALA A 121 0.96 -18.28 8.35
C ALA A 121 1.72 -16.94 8.39
N SER A 122 1.85 -16.38 9.58
CA SER A 122 2.51 -15.09 9.82
C SER A 122 3.18 -15.12 11.20
N GLY A 123 3.88 -14.04 11.53
CA GLY A 123 4.49 -13.86 12.85
C GLY A 123 4.85 -12.40 13.08
N VAL A 124 5.39 -12.12 14.26
CA VAL A 124 5.86 -10.78 14.62
C VAL A 124 7.33 -10.65 14.28
N LEU A 125 7.68 -9.63 13.49
CA LEU A 125 9.09 -9.37 13.19
C LEU A 125 9.83 -8.86 14.43
N LYS A 126 11.10 -9.27 14.55
CA LYS A 126 12.03 -8.77 15.56
C LYS A 126 12.53 -7.37 15.21
N GLN A 127 12.70 -7.09 13.92
CA GLN A 127 13.00 -5.74 13.47
C GLN A 127 11.75 -4.87 13.53
N ALA A 128 11.97 -3.62 13.92
CA ALA A 128 10.93 -2.63 14.10
C ALA A 128 11.13 -1.47 13.13
N MET A 129 10.02 -0.86 12.72
CA MET A 129 10.01 0.33 11.87
C MET A 129 10.43 1.57 12.68
N GLY A 130 11.22 2.46 12.06
CA GLY A 130 11.54 3.75 12.64
C GLY A 130 10.33 4.68 12.71
N LEU A 131 10.51 5.78 13.44
CA LEU A 131 9.54 6.88 13.43
C LEU A 131 9.83 7.81 12.25
N SER A 132 8.80 8.21 11.55
CA SER A 132 8.89 9.17 10.45
C SER A 132 8.78 10.60 10.97
N MET A 133 9.44 11.52 10.25
CA MET A 133 9.12 12.95 10.38
C MET A 133 7.60 13.13 10.19
N PRO A 134 6.90 13.95 11.01
CA PRO A 134 5.45 14.13 10.92
C PRO A 134 4.91 14.44 9.52
N HIS A 135 5.71 15.12 8.69
CA HIS A 135 5.31 15.46 7.32
C HIS A 135 5.23 14.22 6.40
N LEU A 136 6.01 13.18 6.68
CA LEU A 136 6.13 11.94 5.89
C LEU A 136 5.18 10.82 6.34
N VAL A 137 4.59 10.93 7.53
CA VAL A 137 3.69 9.91 8.10
C VAL A 137 2.53 9.63 7.14
N GLY A 138 2.29 8.34 6.87
CA GLY A 138 1.21 7.89 6.00
C GLY A 138 1.51 8.00 4.50
N ILE A 139 2.59 8.66 4.08
CA ILE A 139 2.98 8.75 2.67
C ILE A 139 3.62 7.44 2.22
N LYS A 140 3.17 6.94 1.08
CA LYS A 140 3.84 5.85 0.36
C LYS A 140 5.01 6.40 -0.48
N SER A 141 6.06 6.86 0.19
CA SER A 141 7.25 7.46 -0.44
C SER A 141 8.13 6.41 -1.12
N LEU A 142 9.09 6.83 -1.97
CA LEU A 142 10.07 5.91 -2.57
C LEU A 142 11.14 5.40 -1.58
N ASN A 143 11.26 6.03 -0.41
CA ASN A 143 12.15 5.61 0.67
C ASN A 143 11.59 4.38 1.40
N ARG A 144 11.81 3.18 0.83
CA ARG A 144 11.23 1.90 1.28
C ARG A 144 12.26 0.89 1.80
N LEU A 145 13.46 1.33 2.17
CA LEU A 145 14.52 0.44 2.64
C LEU A 145 14.11 -0.35 3.88
N GLU A 146 13.35 0.26 4.81
CA GLU A 146 12.82 -0.46 5.97
C GLU A 146 11.98 -1.66 5.55
N GLN A 147 11.04 -1.48 4.61
CA GLN A 147 10.20 -2.57 4.12
C GLN A 147 11.02 -3.66 3.41
N VAL A 148 12.10 -3.32 2.71
CA VAL A 148 13.00 -4.30 2.09
C VAL A 148 13.69 -5.15 3.16
N ILE A 149 14.20 -4.52 4.23
CA ILE A 149 14.89 -5.21 5.32
C ILE A 149 13.91 -6.08 6.13
N LEU A 150 12.72 -5.54 6.43
CA LEU A 150 11.64 -6.29 7.11
C LEU A 150 11.20 -7.49 6.26
N LYS A 151 11.11 -7.34 4.94
CA LYS A 151 10.74 -8.44 4.04
C LYS A 151 11.77 -9.57 4.06
N LYS A 152 13.06 -9.24 4.10
CA LYS A 152 14.14 -10.24 4.24
C LYS A 152 13.95 -11.09 5.50
N GLU A 153 13.54 -10.49 6.61
CA GLU A 153 13.27 -11.24 7.84
C GLU A 153 12.03 -12.14 7.72
N ALA A 154 10.92 -11.61 7.20
CA ALA A 154 9.71 -12.39 6.97
C ALA A 154 9.97 -13.60 6.05
N ASP A 155 10.73 -13.39 4.96
CA ASP A 155 11.08 -14.45 4.01
C ASP A 155 11.97 -15.52 4.65
N ALA A 156 12.88 -15.14 5.56
CA ALA A 156 13.70 -16.11 6.31
C ALA A 156 12.87 -17.01 7.24
N GLN A 157 11.67 -16.57 7.64
CA GLN A 157 10.70 -17.36 8.41
C GLN A 157 9.67 -18.08 7.51
N GLY A 158 9.70 -17.86 6.20
CA GLY A 158 8.70 -18.39 5.27
C GLY A 158 7.33 -17.71 5.38
N TRP A 159 7.24 -16.51 5.96
CA TRP A 159 6.00 -15.75 6.09
C TRP A 159 5.73 -14.91 4.84
N PRO A 160 4.62 -15.14 4.10
CA PRO A 160 4.26 -14.31 2.95
C PRO A 160 4.05 -12.84 3.33
N GLU A 161 3.54 -12.60 4.53
CA GLU A 161 3.38 -11.29 5.16
C GLU A 161 3.56 -11.44 6.68
N ALA A 162 4.06 -10.42 7.36
CA ALA A 162 4.40 -10.46 8.78
C ALA A 162 3.99 -9.17 9.49
N LEU A 163 3.64 -9.27 10.78
CA LEU A 163 3.25 -8.13 11.60
C LEU A 163 4.50 -7.32 11.99
N VAL A 164 4.39 -6.00 11.83
CA VAL A 164 5.48 -5.05 12.08
C VAL A 164 5.09 -4.13 13.23
N THR A 165 6.00 -4.01 14.19
CA THR A 165 5.95 -2.98 15.23
C THR A 165 6.88 -1.82 14.90
N ASP A 166 6.76 -0.72 15.62
CA ASP A 166 7.76 0.35 15.61
C ASP A 166 8.74 0.27 16.78
N VAL A 167 9.77 1.11 16.72
CA VAL A 167 10.81 1.22 17.75
C VAL A 167 10.27 1.64 19.13
N GLN A 168 8.99 2.03 19.25
CA GLN A 168 8.31 2.32 20.51
C GLN A 168 7.42 1.16 20.99
N GLY A 169 7.42 0.02 20.29
CA GLY A 169 6.59 -1.13 20.64
C GLY A 169 5.12 -1.00 20.21
N SER A 170 4.77 -0.03 19.36
CA SER A 170 3.42 0.01 18.77
C SER A 170 3.30 -0.99 17.64
N VAL A 171 2.18 -1.71 17.53
CA VAL A 171 1.81 -2.39 16.29
C VAL A 171 1.47 -1.34 15.24
N VAL A 172 1.98 -1.49 14.02
CA VAL A 172 1.80 -0.50 12.94
C VAL A 172 1.02 -1.10 11.78
N GLU A 173 1.61 -2.09 11.10
CA GLU A 173 1.11 -2.63 9.85
C GLU A 173 1.76 -4.00 9.54
N GLY A 174 1.60 -4.52 8.33
CA GLY A 174 2.44 -5.59 7.78
C GLY A 174 3.60 -5.04 6.96
N VAL A 175 4.48 -5.89 6.43
CA VAL A 175 5.64 -5.45 5.64
C VAL A 175 5.22 -4.66 4.38
N SER A 176 4.12 -5.07 3.74
CA SER A 176 3.65 -4.48 2.48
C SER A 176 2.13 -4.19 2.46
N SER A 177 1.53 -4.13 3.64
CA SER A 177 0.07 -4.12 3.83
C SER A 177 -0.28 -3.44 5.15
N ASN A 178 -1.50 -2.92 5.28
CA ASN A 178 -2.04 -2.56 6.60
C ASN A 178 -2.64 -3.79 7.27
N CYS A 179 -2.89 -3.73 8.58
CA CYS A 179 -3.53 -4.80 9.33
C CYS A 179 -4.83 -4.37 10.03
N PHE A 180 -5.70 -5.34 10.26
CA PHE A 180 -6.90 -5.26 11.08
C PHE A 180 -6.91 -6.44 12.03
N ILE A 181 -7.31 -6.15 13.27
CA ILE A 181 -7.17 -7.03 14.42
C ILE A 181 -8.52 -7.10 15.12
N LEU A 182 -8.91 -8.27 15.58
CA LEU A 182 -10.05 -8.45 16.48
C LEU A 182 -9.54 -8.69 17.90
N ILE A 183 -9.93 -7.85 18.86
CA ILE A 183 -9.66 -8.04 20.30
C ILE A 183 -10.98 -7.82 21.04
N ASN A 184 -11.34 -8.75 21.92
CA ASN A 184 -12.58 -8.69 22.71
C ASN A 184 -13.83 -8.39 21.85
N ASN A 185 -13.92 -9.02 20.67
CA ASN A 185 -14.98 -8.82 19.67
C ASN A 185 -15.12 -7.40 19.11
N GLU A 186 -14.09 -6.55 19.26
CA GLU A 186 -14.02 -5.24 18.63
C GLU A 186 -12.94 -5.23 17.55
N TRP A 187 -13.30 -4.79 16.33
CA TRP A 187 -12.32 -4.60 15.27
C TRP A 187 -11.50 -3.36 15.55
N ILE A 188 -10.20 -3.49 15.33
CA ILE A 188 -9.21 -2.44 15.52
C ILE A 188 -8.31 -2.44 14.29
N THR A 189 -7.92 -1.27 13.82
CA THR A 189 -6.74 -1.10 12.96
C THR A 189 -5.83 -0.08 13.62
N PRO A 190 -4.49 -0.27 13.62
CA PRO A 190 -3.59 0.68 14.26
C PRO A 190 -3.80 2.12 13.76
N GLU A 191 -3.67 3.07 14.68
CA GLU A 191 -3.53 4.48 14.32
C GLU A 191 -2.13 4.73 13.76
N LEU A 192 -2.05 5.32 12.57
CA LEU A 192 -0.78 5.57 11.88
C LEU A 192 -0.20 6.93 12.29
N ARG A 193 0.17 7.04 13.57
CA ARG A 193 0.55 8.33 14.18
C ARG A 193 1.95 8.78 13.81
N TYR A 194 2.90 7.86 13.73
CA TYR A 194 4.33 8.17 13.54
C TYR A 194 4.97 7.47 12.34
N ASN A 195 4.30 6.50 11.74
CA ASN A 195 4.85 5.64 10.70
C ASN A 195 3.70 4.91 9.98
N GLY A 196 4.05 3.97 9.11
CA GLY A 196 3.10 3.24 8.26
C GLY A 196 2.56 4.05 7.09
N VAL A 197 1.74 3.39 6.27
CA VAL A 197 1.17 3.95 5.04
C VAL A 197 -0.35 4.04 5.14
N HIS A 198 -0.93 5.18 4.74
CA HIS A 198 -2.38 5.29 4.57
C HIS A 198 -2.84 4.45 3.35
N GLY A 199 -3.22 3.20 3.63
CA GLY A 199 -3.74 2.23 2.67
C GLY A 199 -5.01 2.68 1.96
N VAL A 200 -5.07 2.58 0.63
CA VAL A 200 -6.33 2.71 -0.11
C VAL A 200 -7.30 1.60 0.27
N MET A 201 -6.81 0.35 0.35
CA MET A 201 -7.63 -0.79 0.76
C MET A 201 -8.05 -0.69 2.24
N ARG A 202 -7.16 -0.20 3.11
CA ARG A 202 -7.52 0.12 4.51
C ARG A 202 -8.66 1.14 4.57
N ALA A 203 -8.57 2.22 3.78
CA ALA A 203 -9.60 3.24 3.72
C ALA A 203 -10.93 2.67 3.19
N GLU A 204 -10.89 1.85 2.15
CA GLU A 204 -12.06 1.19 1.59
C GLU A 204 -12.73 0.25 2.59
N ILE A 205 -11.96 -0.61 3.26
CA ILE A 205 -12.48 -1.52 4.29
C ILE A 205 -13.12 -0.73 5.44
N LEU A 206 -12.48 0.32 5.93
CA LEU A 206 -13.06 1.19 6.98
C LEU A 206 -14.37 1.84 6.53
N ALA A 207 -14.44 2.33 5.28
CA ALA A 207 -15.65 2.93 4.73
C ALA A 207 -16.79 1.92 4.64
N ARG A 208 -16.53 0.70 4.14
CA ARG A 208 -17.54 -0.37 4.08
C ARG A 208 -17.95 -0.84 5.48
N MET A 209 -17.02 -0.96 6.43
CA MET A 209 -17.36 -1.29 7.82
C MET A 209 -18.33 -0.27 8.41
N GLN A 210 -18.07 1.02 8.20
CA GLN A 210 -18.97 2.09 8.63
C GLN A 210 -20.35 1.98 7.96
N GLN A 211 -20.41 1.76 6.65
CA GLN A 211 -21.67 1.59 5.91
C GLN A 211 -22.50 0.39 6.41
N HIS A 212 -21.84 -0.70 6.81
CA HIS A 212 -22.49 -1.91 7.33
C HIS A 212 -22.72 -1.91 8.85
N GLY A 213 -22.45 -0.79 9.53
CA GLY A 213 -22.62 -0.66 10.99
C GLY A 213 -21.67 -1.52 11.81
N ILE A 214 -20.50 -1.87 11.26
CA ILE A 214 -19.47 -2.65 11.94
C ILE A 214 -18.52 -1.68 12.64
N SER A 215 -18.46 -1.73 13.97
CA SER A 215 -17.52 -0.91 14.75
C SER A 215 -16.08 -1.31 14.44
N CYS A 216 -15.24 -0.35 14.06
CA CYS A 216 -13.81 -0.51 13.91
C CYS A 216 -13.08 0.70 14.47
N ARG A 217 -12.26 0.51 15.51
CA ARG A 217 -11.51 1.59 16.15
C ARG A 217 -10.15 1.78 15.50
N GLN A 218 -9.81 3.03 15.22
CA GLN A 218 -8.45 3.43 14.88
C GLN A 218 -7.77 3.90 16.16
N ARG A 219 -6.88 3.09 16.73
CA ARG A 219 -6.20 3.41 18.00
C ARG A 219 -4.78 2.86 18.06
N TYR A 220 -3.99 3.38 18.98
CA TYR A 220 -2.75 2.76 19.42
C TYR A 220 -2.99 1.31 19.85
N VAL A 221 -2.09 0.41 19.47
CA VAL A 221 -2.10 -1.00 19.87
C VAL A 221 -0.71 -1.34 20.36
N ASP A 222 -0.58 -1.61 21.65
CA ASP A 222 0.71 -2.00 22.25
C ASP A 222 1.08 -3.41 21.79
N MET A 223 2.37 -3.69 21.58
CA MET A 223 2.84 -5.03 21.25
C MET A 223 2.49 -6.07 22.33
N GLU A 224 2.32 -5.68 23.59
CA GLU A 224 1.83 -6.56 24.65
C GLU A 224 0.40 -7.07 24.39
N GLU A 225 -0.41 -6.33 23.62
CA GLU A 225 -1.77 -6.74 23.24
C GLU A 225 -1.78 -7.85 22.17
N ILE A 226 -0.64 -8.16 21.52
CA ILE A 226 -0.56 -9.20 20.48
C ILE A 226 -1.03 -10.56 21.00
N ALA A 227 -0.78 -10.85 22.28
CA ALA A 227 -1.25 -12.07 22.93
C ALA A 227 -2.80 -12.19 22.94
N GLN A 228 -3.51 -11.07 22.84
CA GLN A 228 -4.97 -10.99 22.90
C GLN A 228 -5.65 -11.04 21.53
N PHE A 229 -4.90 -11.03 20.42
CA PHE A 229 -5.52 -11.01 19.08
C PHE A 229 -6.35 -12.28 18.87
N GLN A 230 -7.65 -12.14 18.65
CA GLN A 230 -8.54 -13.25 18.29
C GLN A 230 -8.43 -13.57 16.80
N SER A 231 -8.38 -12.51 15.97
CA SER A 231 -8.22 -12.59 14.52
C SER A 231 -7.28 -11.49 14.03
N LEU A 232 -6.59 -11.76 12.91
CA LEU A 232 -5.72 -10.80 12.23
C LEU A 232 -5.85 -11.01 10.72
N PHE A 233 -5.94 -9.93 9.97
CA PHE A 233 -5.73 -9.97 8.53
C PHE A 233 -4.94 -8.76 8.04
N PHE A 234 -4.27 -8.96 6.92
CA PHE A 234 -3.55 -7.92 6.19
C PHE A 234 -4.31 -7.51 4.94
N CYS A 235 -4.16 -6.25 4.51
CA CYS A 235 -4.77 -5.75 3.29
C CYS A 235 -3.86 -4.77 2.53
N ASN A 236 -3.88 -4.84 1.21
CA ASN A 236 -3.34 -3.80 0.33
C ASN A 236 -4.17 -3.73 -0.97
N ALA A 237 -3.82 -2.82 -1.87
CA ALA A 237 -4.59 -2.58 -3.11
C ALA A 237 -4.65 -3.80 -4.05
N LEU A 238 -3.74 -4.77 -3.91
CA LEU A 238 -3.67 -5.97 -4.75
C LEU A 238 -4.20 -7.23 -4.07
N SER A 239 -4.39 -7.20 -2.74
CA SER A 239 -4.94 -8.30 -1.96
C SER A 239 -5.78 -7.70 -0.83
N PRO A 240 -7.12 -7.72 -0.94
CA PRO A 240 -8.00 -7.07 0.02
C PRO A 240 -7.97 -7.74 1.39
N MET A 241 -7.63 -9.03 1.45
CA MET A 241 -7.57 -9.74 2.72
C MET A 241 -6.64 -10.97 2.66
N LYS A 242 -5.56 -10.93 3.44
CA LYS A 242 -4.76 -12.10 3.80
C LYS A 242 -5.00 -12.43 5.27
N ILE A 243 -5.83 -13.44 5.50
CA ILE A 243 -6.25 -13.90 6.82
C ILE A 243 -5.10 -14.69 7.45
N VAL A 244 -4.72 -14.31 8.66
CA VAL A 244 -3.68 -15.01 9.42
C VAL A 244 -4.31 -16.21 10.13
N ILE A 245 -3.96 -17.43 9.72
CA ILE A 245 -4.39 -18.67 10.39
C ILE A 245 -3.56 -18.97 11.64
N GLN A 246 -2.31 -18.51 11.63
CA GLN A 246 -1.32 -18.75 12.68
C GLN A 246 -0.40 -17.54 12.77
N LEU A 247 -0.28 -16.98 13.97
CA LEU A 247 0.68 -15.93 14.30
C LEU A 247 1.73 -16.51 15.24
N ASP A 248 2.98 -16.59 14.77
CA ASP A 248 4.05 -17.35 15.40
C ASP A 248 3.64 -18.82 15.65
N ALA A 249 3.44 -19.21 16.91
CA ALA A 249 2.96 -20.55 17.29
C ALA A 249 1.45 -20.61 17.60
N ARG A 250 0.75 -19.48 17.57
CA ARG A 250 -0.63 -19.37 18.05
C ARG A 250 -1.62 -19.37 16.90
N LEU A 251 -2.60 -20.28 16.95
CA LEU A 251 -3.73 -20.27 16.01
C LEU A 251 -4.65 -19.09 16.29
N LEU A 252 -5.13 -18.46 15.23
CA LEU A 252 -6.11 -17.39 15.28
C LEU A 252 -7.44 -17.86 14.68
N ASP A 253 -8.54 -17.26 15.12
CA ASP A 253 -9.84 -17.48 14.50
C ASP A 253 -9.89 -16.81 13.13
N VAL A 254 -10.21 -17.61 12.10
CA VAL A 254 -10.35 -17.13 10.72
C VAL A 254 -11.80 -16.84 10.34
N GLN A 255 -12.77 -17.36 11.10
CA GLN A 255 -14.18 -17.29 10.73
C GLN A 255 -14.67 -15.85 10.73
N ALA A 256 -14.30 -15.06 11.75
CA ALA A 256 -14.63 -13.64 11.81
C ALA A 256 -14.10 -12.85 10.59
N CYS A 257 -12.90 -13.17 10.10
CA CYS A 257 -12.34 -12.53 8.91
C CYS A 257 -13.10 -12.94 7.63
N ILE A 258 -13.46 -14.22 7.48
CA ILE A 258 -14.22 -14.71 6.31
C ILE A 258 -15.62 -14.08 6.28
N GLU A 259 -16.29 -14.02 7.42
CA GLU A 259 -17.59 -13.34 7.54
C GLU A 259 -17.49 -11.86 7.20
N LEU A 260 -16.43 -11.18 7.70
CA LEU A 260 -16.18 -9.79 7.36
C LEU A 260 -15.94 -9.61 5.85
N PHE A 261 -15.11 -10.46 5.22
CA PHE A 261 -14.84 -10.41 3.80
C PHE A 261 -16.13 -10.47 2.96
N ASN A 262 -17.01 -11.41 3.29
CA ASN A 262 -18.27 -11.60 2.60
C ASN A 262 -19.25 -10.45 2.87
N ARG A 263 -19.38 -10.03 4.13
CA ARG A 263 -20.29 -8.95 4.53
C ARG A 263 -19.93 -7.62 3.90
N LEU A 264 -18.64 -7.35 3.73
CA LEU A 264 -18.12 -6.17 3.06
C LEU A 264 -17.99 -6.33 1.54
N GLN A 265 -18.34 -7.49 0.98
CA GLN A 265 -18.27 -7.78 -0.46
C GLN A 265 -16.88 -7.51 -1.07
N LEU A 266 -15.80 -7.86 -0.36
CA LEU A 266 -14.44 -7.52 -0.76
C LEU A 266 -13.94 -8.30 -1.99
N ASN A 267 -14.75 -9.21 -2.53
CA ASN A 267 -14.50 -9.90 -3.80
C ASN A 267 -14.59 -8.96 -5.01
N GLN A 268 -15.31 -7.85 -4.87
CA GLN A 268 -15.51 -6.86 -5.93
C GLN A 268 -15.08 -5.45 -5.46
N MET A 269 -14.25 -4.81 -6.29
CA MET A 269 -13.81 -3.44 -6.11
C MET A 269 -14.16 -2.67 -7.38
N HIS A 270 -14.64 -1.44 -7.19
CA HIS A 270 -14.94 -0.50 -8.27
C HIS A 270 -14.00 0.70 -8.14
#